data_AF-A0A2E9NJ10-F1
#
_entry.id   AF-A0A2E9NJ10-F1
#
_cell.length_a   1.000
_cell.length_b   1.000
_cell.length_c   1.000
_cell.angle_alpha   90.00
_cell.angle_beta   90.00
_cell.angle_gamma   90.00
#
_symmetry.space_group_name_H-M   'P 1'
#
loop_
_entity.id
_entity.type
_entity.pdbx_description
1 polymer ?
#
loop_
_entity_poly.entity_id
_entity_poly.type
_entity_poly.pdbx_seq_one_letter_code
_entity_poly.pdbx_strand_id
1 'polypeptide(L)' 'MSFCEHCEGQRFDRARVLRALRATRNRLRDQSDGLRDAHVIVAAIEAIRALDIPHLEYADDEVIH' A
#
# COMPACT_ATOMS: atom_id res chain seq x y z
N MET A 1 21.05 4.30 11.30
CA MET A 1 20.53 5.44 10.50
C MET A 1 19.23 5.87 11.15
N SER A 2 19.23 7.02 11.82
CA SER A 2 18.04 7.57 12.47
C SER A 2 17.12 8.18 11.41
N PHE A 3 15.93 7.62 11.24
CA PHE A 3 14.91 8.16 10.35
C PHE A 3 14.29 9.41 10.98
N CYS A 4 14.13 10.48 10.20
CA CYS A 4 13.59 11.77 10.63
C CYS A 4 12.07 11.67 10.94
N GLU A 5 11.58 12.44 11.91
CA GLU A 5 10.16 12.56 12.29
C GLU A 5 9.26 12.94 11.09
N HIS A 6 9.79 13.66 10.09
CA HIS A 6 9.08 13.93 8.83
C HIS A 6 8.93 12.71 7.91
N CYS A 7 9.80 11.71 8.03
CA CYS A 7 9.70 10.46 7.29
C CYS A 7 8.63 9.54 7.89
N GLU A 8 8.22 9.75 9.14
CA GLU A 8 7.16 8.96 9.78
C GLU A 8 5.81 9.19 9.10
N GLY A 9 5.53 10.41 8.64
CA GLY A 9 4.35 10.75 7.86
C GLY A 9 4.33 10.17 6.43
N GLN A 10 5.48 9.75 5.90
CA GLN A 10 5.63 9.10 4.59
C GLN A 10 6.17 7.67 4.69
N ARG A 11 6.05 7.02 5.85
CA ARG A 11 6.38 5.60 5.98
C ARG A 11 5.44 4.80 5.07
N PHE A 12 6.00 4.29 3.99
CA PHE A 12 5.31 3.38 3.08
C PHE A 12 5.14 2.03 3.80
N ASP A 13 4.06 1.89 4.58
CA ASP A 13 3.69 0.58 5.11
C ASP A 13 3.28 -0.32 3.94
N ARG A 14 4.04 -1.41 3.77
CA ARG A 14 3.78 -2.43 2.75
C ARG A 14 2.33 -2.90 2.77
N ALA A 15 1.74 -3.10 3.96
CA ALA A 15 0.35 -3.56 4.05
C ALA A 15 -0.64 -2.49 3.58
N ARG A 16 -0.45 -1.23 3.96
CA ARG A 16 -1.27 -0.09 3.50
C ARG A 16 -1.22 0.07 1.99
N VAL A 17 -0.03 -0.01 1.39
CA VAL A 17 0.14 0.07 -0.07
C VAL A 17 -0.55 -1.10 -0.77
N LEU A 18 -0.35 -2.33 -0.30
CA LEU A 18 -0.99 -3.51 -0.87
C LEU A 18 -2.52 -3.47 -0.73
N ARG A 19 -3.06 -2.96 0.39
CA ARG A 19 -4.51 -2.73 0.57
C ARG A 19 -5.05 -1.73 -0.45
N ALA A 20 -4.38 -0.59 -0.63
CA ALA A 20 -4.78 0.44 -1.59
C ALA A 20 -4.76 -0.08 -3.04
N LEU A 21 -3.75 -0.86 -3.42
CA LEU A 21 -3.67 -1.46 -4.74
C LEU A 21 -4.76 -2.50 -4.98
N ARG A 22 -5.05 -3.36 -4.00
CA ARG A 22 -6.15 -4.34 -4.10
C ARG A 22 -7.51 -3.64 -4.26
N ALA A 23 -7.76 -2.57 -3.51
CA ALA A 23 -8.99 -1.78 -3.64
C ALA A 23 -9.08 -1.12 -5.03
N THR A 24 -7.97 -0.61 -5.55
CA THR A 24 -7.90 -0.02 -6.90
C THR A 24 -8.15 -1.04 -7.99
N ARG A 25 -7.54 -2.23 -7.90
CA ARG A 25 -7.83 -3.35 -8.80
C ARG A 25 -9.32 -3.69 -8.83
N ASN A 26 -9.96 -3.78 -7.66
CA ASN A 26 -11.39 -4.11 -7.59
C ASN A 26 -12.24 -3.01 -8.26
N ARG A 27 -11.95 -1.73 -7.99
CA ARG A 27 -12.63 -0.59 -8.65
C ARG A 27 -12.50 -0.61 -10.17
N LEU A 28 -11.34 -1.01 -10.69
CA LEU A 28 -11.12 -1.12 -12.14
C LEU A 28 -11.87 -2.32 -12.73
N ARG A 29 -11.92 -3.46 -12.05
CA ARG A 29 -12.66 -4.65 -12.51
C ARG A 29 -14.16 -4.40 -12.67
N ASP A 30 -14.73 -3.48 -11.90
CA ASP A 30 -16.14 -3.11 -11.97
C ASP A 30 -16.46 -2.16 -13.15
N GLN A 31 -15.44 -1.70 -13.89
CA GLN A 31 -15.60 -0.88 -15.10
C GLN A 31 -15.59 -1.77 -16.35
N SER A 32 -16.42 -1.43 -17.34
CA SER A 32 -16.70 -2.24 -18.54
C SER A 32 -15.46 -2.61 -19.39
N ASP A 33 -14.35 -1.86 -19.29
CA ASP A 33 -13.06 -2.14 -19.95
C ASP A 33 -11.88 -2.37 -18.98
N GLY A 34 -12.11 -2.32 -17.66
CA GLY A 34 -11.03 -2.22 -16.67
C GLY A 34 -10.32 -3.54 -16.35
N LEU A 35 -10.57 -4.62 -17.11
CA LEU A 35 -9.86 -5.90 -16.98
C LEU A 35 -8.37 -5.78 -17.34
N ARG A 36 -8.03 -5.01 -18.39
CA ARG A 36 -6.63 -4.76 -18.77
C ARG A 36 -5.92 -3.92 -17.72
N ASP A 37 -6.57 -2.87 -17.23
CA ASP A 37 -6.01 -1.98 -16.21
C ASP A 37 -5.84 -2.70 -14.87
N ALA A 38 -6.78 -3.57 -14.51
CA ALA A 38 -6.66 -4.43 -13.33
C ALA A 38 -5.44 -5.37 -13.40
N HIS A 39 -5.03 -5.81 -14.60
CA HIS A 39 -3.85 -6.65 -14.78
C HIS A 39 -2.55 -5.88 -14.48
N VAL A 40 -2.48 -4.60 -14.87
CA VAL A 40 -1.35 -3.72 -14.54
C VAL A 40 -1.20 -3.56 -13.02
N ILE A 41 -2.32 -3.49 -12.29
CA ILE A 41 -2.29 -3.44 -10.82
C ILE A 41 -1.77 -4.75 -10.20
N VAL A 42 -2.01 -5.91 -10.83
CA VAL A 42 -1.43 -7.17 -10.37
C VAL A 42 0.09 -7.15 -10.48
N ALA A 43 0.64 -6.66 -11.60
CA ALA A 43 2.08 -6.51 -11.77
C ALA A 43 2.69 -5.55 -10.72
N ALA A 44 2.01 -4.45 -10.41
CA ALA A 44 2.44 -3.52 -9.36
C ALA A 44 2.45 -4.18 -7.96
N ILE A 45 1.45 -5.02 -7.65
CA ILE A 45 1.40 -5.77 -6.39
C ILE A 45 2.60 -6.70 -6.26
N GLU A 46 2.95 -7.44 -7.32
CA GLU A 46 4.11 -8.35 -7.30
C GLU A 46 5.42 -7.58 -7.17
N ALA A 47 5.58 -6.45 -7.87
CA ALA A 47 6.75 -5.59 -7.73
C ALA A 47 6.92 -5.11 -6.27
N ILE A 48 5.86 -4.62 -5.64
CA ILE A 48 5.90 -4.14 -4.24
C ILE A 48 6.11 -5.28 -3.25
N ARG A 49 5.63 -6.50 -3.55
CA ARG A 49 5.91 -7.69 -2.73
C ARG A 49 7.39 -8.03 -2.70
N ALA A 50 8.10 -7.79 -3.81
CA ALA A 50 9.53 -8.05 -3.96
C ALA A 50 10.42 -6.94 -3.37
N LEU A 51 9.86 -5.76 -3.06
CA LEU A 51 10.60 -4.71 -2.37
C LEU A 51 10.79 -5.09 -0.89
N ASP A 52 11.99 -4.85 -0.38
CA ASP A 52 12.33 -4.97 1.05
C ASP A 52 11.81 -3.75 1.82
N ILE A 53 10.48 -3.61 1.83
CA ILE A 53 9.77 -2.54 2.54
C ILE A 53 9.34 -3.07 3.91
N PRO A 54 9.63 -2.33 5.00
CA PRO A 54 9.20 -2.73 6.34
C PRO A 54 7.68 -2.88 6.41
N HIS A 55 7.23 -3.98 7.01
CA HIS A 55 5.84 -4.13 7.43
C HIS A 55 5.71 -3.49 8.83
N LEU A 56 4.89 -2.46 8.94
CA LEU A 56 4.68 -1.76 10.20
C LEU A 56 3.36 -2.23 10.81
N GLU A 57 3.43 -2.79 12.02
CA GLU A 57 2.26 -3.02 12.86
C GLU A 57 1.95 -1.73 13.61
N TYR A 58 0.78 -1.14 13.32
CA TYR A 58 0.28 0.00 14.09
C TYR A 58 -0.38 -0.57 15.36
N ALA A 59 0.26 -0.37 16.51
CA ALA A 59 -0.44 -0.49 17.80
C ALA A 59 -1.38 0.73 17.92
N ASP A 60 -2.61 0.48 18.36
CA ASP A 60 -3.71 1.45 18.35
C ASP A 60 -3.32 2.86 18.84
N ASP A 61 -3.83 3.87 18.14
CA ASP A 61 -3.72 5.30 18.47
C ASP A 61 -4.35 5.59 19.85
N GLU A 62 -3.57 5.53 20.93
CA GLU A 62 -3.94 6.17 22.19
C GLU A 62 -3.01 7.37 22.44
N VAL A 63 -3.37 8.52 21.85
CA VAL A 63 -2.84 9.82 22.25
C VAL A 63 -3.54 10.19 23.56
N ILE A 64 -2.88 9.94 24.69
CA ILE A 64 -3.30 10.51 25.98
C ILE A 64 -2.79 11.95 26.03
N HIS A 65 -3.71 12.91 26.09
CA HIS A 65 -3.44 14.34 26.28
C HIS A 65 -2.98 14.67 27.70
#